data_AF-A0A7X2S6J5-F1
#
_entry.id   AF-A0A7X2S6J5-F1
#
_cell.length_a   1.000
_cell.length_b   1.000
_cell.length_c   1.000
_cell.angle_alpha   90.00
_cell.angle_beta   90.00
_cell.angle_gamma   90.00
#
_symmetry.space_group_name_H-M   'P 1'
#
loop_
_entity.id
_entity.type
_entity.pdbx_description
1 polymer ?
#
loop_
_entity_poly.entity_id
_entity_poly.type
_entity_poly.pdbx_seq_one_letter_code
_entity_poly.pdbx_strand_id
1 'polypeptide(L)'
;MNGSVRILSPCGMLGYGFPAASFLKGLEYEVHGIVVDAGSTDAGPHKLGAGVPIVSRRAAKKDLELLLIHGLPKGIPIVIGSAGGAGAKPHVDWTLEIIYDILEEHDLSARLAVIPADLSQELVLRSFTKPLSPNIPPLNEETVLGTQSIVAQMGHEPIVEALKNRAEIIVCGRAYDPSPFAAVGLFYGKDPGLSYHLGKILECGALCAEPGTTKDCILGTLTEDSFTVEALSEKRRCTPISVAAHTFYEKEHPYLLHGPGFVLDLEHCTFEEKELGIVEVRNSRFLPAEDYFVKLEGARKVAYRTFVIAGIRDPLLLERLEQVEEEVKRQTAVYFEEIPQTDYTIRFMNYGMSGVLGEKEQTPFTGHEAAVLFEVTARTQELASTICAAVRSTFLHYGYEGRKSTAGNLAFPFAPSDIEFGPVYEFSIYHLMKTSRDLFSVRYEEVRHGRPL
;
A
#
# COMPACT_ATOMS: atom_id res chain seq x y z
N MET A 1 4.37 -22.84 -28.68
CA MET A 1 5.56 -22.16 -28.15
C MET A 1 5.86 -22.82 -26.81
N ASN A 2 6.83 -23.73 -26.74
CA ASN A 2 7.18 -24.50 -25.53
C ASN A 2 8.52 -24.02 -24.96
N GLY A 3 8.62 -22.73 -24.63
CA GLY A 3 9.82 -22.13 -24.02
C GLY A 3 9.56 -21.70 -22.58
N SER A 4 10.62 -21.55 -21.78
CA SER A 4 10.52 -20.92 -20.45
C SER A 4 10.16 -19.44 -20.56
N VAL A 5 9.36 -18.92 -19.63
CA VAL A 5 8.98 -17.49 -19.57
C VAL A 5 9.67 -16.84 -18.38
N ARG A 6 10.38 -15.74 -18.62
CA ARG A 6 11.21 -15.07 -17.61
C ARG A 6 10.63 -13.71 -17.27
N ILE A 7 10.41 -13.43 -15.99
CA ILE A 7 9.82 -12.18 -15.50
C ILE A 7 10.79 -11.53 -14.53
N LEU A 8 11.15 -10.28 -14.81
CA LEU A 8 12.02 -9.48 -13.94
C LEU A 8 11.17 -8.62 -13.02
N SER A 9 11.33 -8.79 -11.71
CA SER A 9 10.80 -7.88 -10.70
C SER A 9 11.91 -6.97 -10.18
N PRO A 10 11.90 -5.66 -10.49
CA PRO A 10 12.99 -4.77 -10.12
C PRO A 10 13.04 -4.45 -8.61
N CYS A 11 11.88 -4.38 -7.96
CA CYS A 11 11.73 -4.00 -6.56
C CYS A 11 10.35 -4.42 -6.02
N GLY A 12 10.17 -4.39 -4.70
CA GLY A 12 8.89 -4.70 -4.07
C GLY A 12 7.88 -3.55 -4.05
N MET A 13 8.29 -2.35 -4.47
CA MET A 13 7.39 -1.23 -4.69
C MET A 13 8.07 -0.15 -5.53
N LEU A 14 7.41 0.28 -6.61
CA LEU A 14 7.93 1.33 -7.47
C LEU A 14 8.23 2.63 -6.68
N GLY A 15 9.48 3.10 -6.76
CA GLY A 15 9.98 4.28 -6.06
C GLY A 15 10.68 3.97 -4.73
N TYR A 16 10.79 2.71 -4.31
CA TYR A 16 11.66 2.33 -3.19
C TYR A 16 13.15 2.26 -3.56
N GLY A 17 13.46 2.19 -4.86
CA GLY A 17 14.80 2.08 -5.39
C GLY A 17 15.31 0.63 -5.46
N PHE A 18 16.11 0.37 -6.49
CA PHE A 18 16.86 -0.88 -6.67
C PHE A 18 18.24 -0.60 -7.29
N PRO A 19 19.22 -1.50 -7.15
CA PRO A 19 20.53 -1.33 -7.79
C PRO A 19 20.44 -1.50 -9.31
N ALA A 20 20.93 -0.51 -10.06
CA ALA A 20 20.99 -0.59 -11.52
C ALA A 20 21.78 -1.82 -12.00
N ALA A 21 22.83 -2.22 -11.29
CA ALA A 21 23.62 -3.41 -11.62
C ALA A 21 22.78 -4.70 -11.58
N SER A 22 21.95 -4.88 -10.55
CA SER A 22 21.05 -6.03 -10.46
C SER A 22 20.02 -6.03 -11.58
N PHE A 23 19.45 -4.86 -11.88
CA PHE A 23 18.47 -4.72 -12.96
C PHE A 23 19.08 -5.04 -14.33
N LEU A 24 20.24 -4.46 -14.65
CA LEU A 24 20.97 -4.72 -15.89
C LEU A 24 21.36 -6.20 -16.04
N LYS A 25 21.82 -6.84 -14.95
CA LYS A 25 22.09 -8.28 -14.93
C LYS A 25 20.82 -9.08 -15.26
N GLY A 26 19.67 -8.71 -14.71
CA GLY A 26 18.39 -9.34 -15.04
C GLY A 26 18.04 -9.27 -16.53
N LEU A 27 18.40 -8.17 -17.20
CA LEU A 27 18.17 -8.01 -18.64
C LEU A 27 19.07 -8.87 -19.53
N GLU A 28 20.15 -9.45 -18.98
CA GLU A 28 21.00 -10.43 -19.70
C GLU A 28 20.26 -11.76 -19.93
N TYR A 29 19.21 -12.04 -19.15
CA TYR A 29 18.43 -13.28 -19.22
C TYR A 29 17.30 -13.26 -20.26
N GLU A 30 17.27 -12.31 -21.20
CA GLU A 30 16.23 -12.22 -22.25
C GLU A 30 14.80 -12.33 -21.66
N VAL A 31 14.49 -11.41 -20.75
CA VAL A 31 13.24 -11.43 -20.01
C VAL A 31 12.04 -11.10 -20.91
N HIS A 32 10.90 -11.72 -20.61
CA HIS A 32 9.67 -11.61 -21.37
C HIS A 32 8.74 -10.51 -20.84
N GLY A 33 9.04 -9.97 -19.65
CA GLY A 33 8.36 -8.84 -19.07
C GLY A 33 9.15 -8.26 -17.90
N ILE A 34 9.11 -6.94 -17.78
CA ILE A 34 9.54 -6.21 -16.58
C ILE A 34 8.26 -5.82 -15.85
N VAL A 35 8.08 -6.31 -14.64
CA VAL A 35 6.83 -6.11 -13.89
C VAL A 35 7.16 -5.54 -12.53
N VAL A 36 6.43 -4.50 -12.14
CA VAL A 36 6.56 -3.86 -10.83
C VAL A 36 5.18 -3.52 -10.31
N ASP A 37 4.95 -3.73 -9.02
CA ASP A 37 3.79 -3.15 -8.36
C ASP A 37 4.17 -1.80 -7.73
N ALA A 38 3.32 -0.79 -7.87
CA ALA A 38 3.52 0.52 -7.29
C ALA A 38 2.84 0.69 -5.92
N GLY A 39 2.21 -0.37 -5.37
CA GLY A 39 1.88 -0.49 -3.95
C GLY A 39 0.45 -0.99 -3.65
N SER A 40 -0.04 -0.58 -2.48
CA SER A 40 -1.32 -1.01 -1.94
C SER A 40 -1.95 0.10 -1.08
N THR A 41 -3.02 -0.24 -0.37
CA THR A 41 -3.60 0.62 0.67
C THR A 41 -3.12 0.28 2.09
N ASP A 42 -2.14 -0.61 2.26
CA ASP A 42 -1.76 -1.16 3.57
C ASP A 42 -1.18 -0.12 4.54
N ALA A 43 -0.61 0.98 4.00
CA ALA A 43 -0.15 2.12 4.79
C ALA A 43 -1.30 2.95 5.42
N GLY A 44 -2.55 2.57 5.15
CA GLY A 44 -3.76 3.19 5.68
C GLY A 44 -4.52 4.03 4.64
N PRO A 45 -5.68 4.58 5.03
CA PRO A 45 -6.66 5.17 4.12
C PRO A 45 -6.23 6.51 3.52
N HIS A 46 -5.20 7.15 4.07
CA HIS A 46 -4.80 8.49 3.69
C HIS A 46 -4.47 8.62 2.21
N LYS A 47 -3.71 7.68 1.64
CA LYS A 47 -3.21 7.79 0.26
C LYS A 47 -4.36 7.72 -0.75
N LEU A 48 -5.25 6.75 -0.57
CA LEU A 48 -6.47 6.63 -1.37
C LEU A 48 -7.39 7.84 -1.17
N GLY A 49 -7.67 8.23 0.08
CA GLY A 49 -8.64 9.28 0.40
C GLY A 49 -8.18 10.69 0.02
N ALA A 50 -6.87 10.96 0.08
CA ALA A 50 -6.30 12.24 -0.34
C ALA A 50 -5.94 12.29 -1.83
N GLY A 51 -5.90 11.13 -2.51
CA GLY A 51 -5.48 11.05 -3.91
C GLY A 51 -4.00 11.39 -4.10
N VAL A 52 -3.14 11.02 -3.15
CA VAL A 52 -1.71 11.37 -3.17
C VAL A 52 -0.81 10.13 -3.16
N PRO A 53 0.31 10.15 -3.90
CA PRO A 53 1.18 8.99 -4.02
C PRO A 53 1.87 8.61 -2.70
N ILE A 54 2.28 7.35 -2.59
CA ILE A 54 3.04 6.87 -1.43
C ILE A 54 4.46 7.46 -1.42
N VAL A 55 5.12 7.46 -2.58
CA VAL A 55 6.51 7.88 -2.75
C VAL A 55 6.60 9.27 -3.39
N SER A 56 7.77 9.91 -3.28
CA SER A 56 8.03 11.18 -3.98
C SER A 56 8.12 10.99 -5.51
N ARG A 57 7.74 12.02 -6.27
CA ARG A 57 7.89 12.03 -7.75
C ARG A 57 9.30 11.69 -8.20
N ARG A 58 10.32 12.25 -7.53
CA ARG A 58 11.73 12.01 -7.85
C ARG A 58 12.11 10.54 -7.70
N ALA A 59 11.60 9.86 -6.66
CA ALA A 59 11.92 8.46 -6.42
C ALA A 59 11.24 7.56 -7.46
N ALA A 60 9.94 7.76 -7.72
CA ALA A 60 9.23 7.02 -8.76
C ALA A 60 9.82 7.25 -10.17
N LYS A 61 10.17 8.50 -10.51
CA LYS A 61 10.82 8.84 -11.77
C LYS A 61 12.15 8.12 -11.95
N LYS A 62 12.98 8.10 -10.91
CA LYS A 62 14.29 7.43 -10.96
C LYS A 62 14.16 5.93 -11.26
N ASP A 63 13.17 5.28 -10.65
CA ASP A 63 12.94 3.85 -10.87
C ASP A 63 12.34 3.60 -12.27
N LEU A 64 11.28 4.34 -12.64
CA LEU A 64 10.64 4.25 -13.96
C LEU A 64 11.63 4.51 -15.10
N GLU A 65 12.49 5.52 -14.96
CA GLU A 65 13.48 5.88 -15.97
C GLU A 65 14.35 4.68 -16.33
N LEU A 66 14.90 3.97 -15.34
CA LEU A 66 15.68 2.75 -15.58
C LEU A 66 14.87 1.67 -16.32
N LEU A 67 13.59 1.49 -15.97
CA LEU A 67 12.74 0.49 -16.63
C LEU A 67 12.51 0.86 -18.10
N LEU A 68 12.14 2.12 -18.36
CA LEU A 68 11.75 2.57 -19.70
C LEU A 68 12.95 2.63 -20.66
N ILE A 69 14.07 3.23 -20.24
CA ILE A 69 15.24 3.43 -21.13
C ILE A 69 15.91 2.12 -21.54
N HIS A 70 15.80 1.06 -20.72
CA HIS A 70 16.41 -0.23 -20.99
C HIS A 70 15.41 -1.28 -21.50
N GLY A 71 14.15 -1.21 -21.09
CA GLY A 71 13.11 -2.15 -21.49
C GLY A 71 12.55 -1.86 -22.89
N LEU A 72 12.20 -0.59 -23.17
CA LEU A 72 11.55 -0.22 -24.43
C LEU A 72 12.41 -0.51 -25.66
N PRO A 73 13.71 -0.15 -25.72
CA PRO A 73 14.54 -0.45 -26.91
C PRO A 73 14.72 -1.94 -27.18
N LYS A 74 14.49 -2.79 -26.18
CA LYS A 74 14.54 -4.25 -26.30
C LYS A 74 13.17 -4.87 -26.65
N GLY A 75 12.11 -4.06 -26.73
CA GLY A 75 10.74 -4.54 -26.97
C GLY A 75 10.17 -5.38 -25.83
N ILE A 76 10.69 -5.19 -24.61
CA ILE A 76 10.22 -5.91 -23.42
C ILE A 76 9.02 -5.14 -22.84
N PRO A 77 7.84 -5.76 -22.68
CA PRO A 77 6.68 -5.08 -22.10
C PRO A 77 6.94 -4.73 -20.63
N ILE A 78 6.56 -3.52 -20.24
CA ILE A 78 6.70 -2.99 -18.89
C ILE A 78 5.31 -2.89 -18.27
N VAL A 79 5.08 -3.63 -17.18
CA VAL A 79 3.76 -3.68 -16.52
C VAL A 79 3.87 -3.07 -15.12
N ILE A 80 3.04 -2.07 -14.86
CA ILE A 80 2.97 -1.35 -13.59
C ILE A 80 1.62 -1.67 -12.94
N GLY A 81 1.67 -2.42 -11.83
CA GLY A 81 0.54 -2.66 -10.93
C GLY A 81 0.28 -1.46 -10.01
N SER A 82 -0.96 -1.31 -9.55
CA SER A 82 -1.36 -0.38 -8.47
C SER A 82 -0.77 1.03 -8.57
N ALA A 83 -0.90 1.69 -9.74
CA ALA A 83 -0.21 2.93 -10.06
C ALA A 83 -0.29 3.99 -8.93
N GLY A 84 0.85 4.56 -8.57
CA GLY A 84 1.01 5.55 -7.49
C GLY A 84 0.68 5.06 -6.07
N GLY A 85 0.43 3.76 -5.88
CA GLY A 85 0.13 3.13 -4.59
C GLY A 85 -1.31 2.63 -4.51
N ALA A 86 -2.26 3.55 -4.41
CA ALA A 86 -3.67 3.20 -4.21
C ALA A 86 -4.45 2.97 -5.52
N GLY A 87 -3.91 3.38 -6.67
CA GLY A 87 -4.48 3.02 -7.98
C GLY A 87 -5.75 3.75 -8.41
N ALA A 88 -6.21 4.76 -7.66
CA ALA A 88 -7.31 5.63 -8.09
C ALA A 88 -6.85 6.61 -9.17
N LYS A 89 -7.79 7.22 -9.90
CA LYS A 89 -7.51 8.10 -11.04
C LYS A 89 -6.40 9.13 -10.82
N PRO A 90 -6.35 9.92 -9.72
CA PRO A 90 -5.26 10.86 -9.49
C PRO A 90 -3.87 10.21 -9.43
N HIS A 91 -3.77 8.96 -8.95
CA HIS A 91 -2.52 8.22 -8.87
C HIS A 91 -2.09 7.68 -10.24
N VAL A 92 -3.06 7.22 -11.05
CA VAL A 92 -2.82 6.81 -12.43
C VAL A 92 -2.34 8.00 -13.26
N ASP A 93 -3.05 9.11 -13.21
CA ASP A 93 -2.70 10.35 -13.92
C ASP A 93 -1.29 10.81 -13.51
N TRP A 94 -1.00 10.86 -12.20
CA TRP A 94 0.33 11.21 -11.69
C TRP A 94 1.44 10.29 -12.21
N THR A 95 1.17 8.99 -12.31
CA THR A 95 2.13 7.99 -12.83
C THR A 95 2.37 8.22 -14.33
N LEU A 96 1.29 8.47 -15.10
CA LEU A 96 1.37 8.78 -16.52
C LEU A 96 2.17 10.06 -16.78
N GLU A 97 1.98 11.11 -16.00
CA GLU A 97 2.80 12.32 -16.07
C GLU A 97 4.30 12.03 -15.88
N ILE A 98 4.68 11.05 -15.06
CA ILE A 98 6.10 10.66 -14.92
C ILE A 98 6.59 9.96 -16.18
N ILE A 99 5.78 9.05 -16.71
CA ILE A 99 6.10 8.29 -17.92
C ILE A 99 6.26 9.24 -19.10
N TYR A 100 5.34 10.20 -19.28
CA TYR A 100 5.40 11.20 -20.34
C TYR A 100 6.67 12.05 -20.25
N ASP A 101 7.03 12.56 -19.05
CA ASP A 101 8.28 13.30 -18.84
C ASP A 101 9.50 12.46 -19.27
N ILE A 102 9.57 11.18 -18.89
CA ILE A 102 10.70 10.31 -19.24
C ILE A 102 10.74 10.05 -20.75
N LEU A 103 9.58 9.80 -21.38
CA LEU A 103 9.51 9.57 -22.82
C LEU A 103 9.93 10.83 -23.62
N GLU A 104 9.60 12.03 -23.15
CA GLU A 104 10.06 13.29 -23.73
C GLU A 104 11.57 13.47 -23.53
N GLU A 105 12.09 13.27 -22.30
CA GLU A 105 13.50 13.48 -21.96
C GLU A 105 14.47 12.55 -22.69
N HIS A 106 14.02 11.34 -23.06
CA HIS A 106 14.84 10.33 -23.73
C HIS A 106 14.49 10.11 -25.20
N ASP A 107 13.65 10.99 -25.79
CA ASP A 107 13.18 10.89 -27.17
C ASP A 107 12.56 9.52 -27.51
N LEU A 108 11.88 8.91 -26.54
CA LEU A 108 11.24 7.61 -26.68
C LEU A 108 9.78 7.75 -27.12
N SER A 109 9.28 6.71 -27.76
CA SER A 109 7.86 6.54 -28.09
C SER A 109 7.43 5.17 -27.60
N ALA A 110 6.18 5.06 -27.18
CA ALA A 110 5.64 3.79 -26.72
C ALA A 110 4.13 3.74 -26.96
N ARG A 111 3.63 2.53 -27.21
CA ARG A 111 2.21 2.22 -27.13
C ARG A 111 1.82 1.90 -25.69
N LEU A 112 1.00 2.77 -25.10
CA LEU A 112 0.50 2.63 -23.74
C LEU A 112 -0.85 1.91 -23.71
N ALA A 113 -1.05 1.13 -22.65
CA ALA A 113 -2.36 0.67 -22.22
C ALA A 113 -2.60 1.12 -20.77
N VAL A 114 -3.68 1.87 -20.55
CA VAL A 114 -4.09 2.36 -19.23
C VAL A 114 -5.36 1.61 -18.83
N ILE A 115 -5.35 1.02 -17.64
CA ILE A 115 -6.46 0.23 -17.12
C ILE A 115 -6.95 0.89 -15.81
N PRO A 116 -7.94 1.79 -15.86
CA PRO A 116 -8.47 2.43 -14.65
C PRO A 116 -9.16 1.42 -13.73
N ALA A 117 -9.12 1.66 -12.43
CA ALA A 117 -9.81 0.82 -11.43
C ALA A 117 -10.91 1.54 -10.66
N ASP A 118 -11.10 2.85 -10.90
CA ASP A 118 -12.15 3.64 -10.28
C ASP A 118 -13.53 3.15 -10.70
N LEU A 119 -14.41 2.98 -9.72
CA LEU A 119 -15.81 2.64 -9.93
C LEU A 119 -16.70 3.80 -9.51
N SER A 120 -17.80 4.01 -10.23
CA SER A 120 -18.79 5.00 -9.85
C SER A 120 -19.60 4.53 -8.64
N GLN A 121 -20.04 5.49 -7.81
CA GLN A 121 -20.90 5.21 -6.66
C GLN A 121 -22.21 4.52 -7.10
N GLU A 122 -22.77 4.91 -8.24
CA GLU A 122 -24.00 4.32 -8.79
C GLU A 122 -23.81 2.84 -9.16
N LEU A 123 -22.65 2.49 -9.73
CA LEU A 123 -22.34 1.09 -10.04
C LEU A 123 -22.24 0.27 -8.75
N VAL A 124 -21.56 0.79 -7.72
CA VAL A 124 -21.42 0.10 -6.43
C VAL A 124 -22.78 -0.10 -5.76
N LEU A 125 -23.64 0.92 -5.74
CA LEU A 125 -24.98 0.86 -5.15
C LEU A 125 -25.91 -0.15 -5.84
N ARG A 126 -25.73 -0.38 -7.14
CA ARG A 126 -26.53 -1.34 -7.92
C ARG A 126 -26.00 -2.77 -7.88
N SER A 127 -24.77 -2.94 -7.40
CA SER A 127 -24.07 -4.23 -7.43
C SER A 127 -24.33 -5.02 -6.14
N PHE A 128 -24.29 -6.35 -6.26
CA PHE A 128 -24.26 -7.19 -5.07
C PHE A 128 -22.91 -7.04 -4.38
N THR A 129 -22.91 -6.58 -3.13
CA THR A 129 -21.72 -6.43 -2.30
C THR A 129 -21.86 -7.21 -0.99
N LYS A 130 -20.72 -7.65 -0.43
CA LYS A 130 -20.66 -8.26 0.90
C LYS A 130 -19.38 -7.82 1.64
N PRO A 131 -19.40 -7.70 2.98
CA PRO A 131 -18.20 -7.36 3.75
C PRO A 131 -17.08 -8.38 3.55
N LEU A 132 -15.82 -7.93 3.60
CA LEU A 132 -14.68 -8.84 3.48
C LEU A 132 -14.48 -9.70 4.75
N SER A 133 -14.79 -9.14 5.92
CA SER A 133 -14.72 -9.84 7.21
C SER A 133 -15.91 -9.46 8.11
N PRO A 134 -16.20 -10.25 9.17
CA PRO A 134 -17.28 -9.94 10.11
C PRO A 134 -17.12 -8.61 10.86
N ASN A 135 -15.90 -8.04 10.89
CA ASN A 135 -15.63 -6.76 11.56
C ASN A 135 -15.99 -5.55 10.69
N ILE A 136 -16.38 -5.76 9.43
CA ILE A 136 -16.72 -4.70 8.49
C ILE A 136 -18.26 -4.63 8.40
N PRO A 137 -18.86 -3.47 8.69
CA PRO A 137 -20.31 -3.32 8.63
C PRO A 137 -20.80 -3.48 7.18
N PRO A 138 -22.05 -3.93 6.96
CA PRO A 138 -22.65 -3.91 5.63
C PRO A 138 -22.60 -2.52 5.00
N LEU A 139 -22.30 -2.49 3.71
CA LEU A 139 -22.25 -1.26 2.94
C LEU A 139 -23.64 -0.62 2.85
N ASN A 140 -23.74 0.67 3.18
CA ASN A 140 -24.98 1.44 3.09
C ASN A 140 -24.83 2.64 2.15
N GLU A 141 -25.96 3.21 1.73
CA GLU A 141 -26.00 4.28 0.73
C GLU A 141 -25.21 5.53 1.16
N GLU A 142 -25.37 5.97 2.40
CA GLU A 142 -24.64 7.11 2.97
C GLU A 142 -23.12 6.91 2.90
N THR A 143 -22.63 5.71 3.20
CA THR A 143 -21.21 5.39 3.15
C THR A 143 -20.67 5.43 1.73
N VAL A 144 -21.42 4.89 0.76
CA VAL A 144 -21.01 4.92 -0.65
C VAL A 144 -20.97 6.35 -1.17
N LEU A 145 -22.04 7.12 -0.95
CA LEU A 145 -22.14 8.52 -1.40
C LEU A 145 -21.10 9.44 -0.72
N GLY A 146 -20.74 9.14 0.53
CA GLY A 146 -19.70 9.83 1.27
C GLY A 146 -18.27 9.41 0.92
N THR A 147 -18.07 8.41 0.06
CA THR A 147 -16.74 7.92 -0.35
C THR A 147 -16.31 8.55 -1.66
N GLN A 148 -15.22 9.31 -1.64
CA GLN A 148 -14.77 10.07 -2.81
C GLN A 148 -14.13 9.21 -3.90
N SER A 149 -13.28 8.27 -3.49
CA SER A 149 -12.58 7.37 -4.42
C SER A 149 -12.86 5.94 -4.02
N ILE A 150 -13.43 5.18 -4.96
CA ILE A 150 -13.70 3.75 -4.84
C ILE A 150 -12.94 3.06 -5.96
N VAL A 151 -12.01 2.18 -5.59
CA VAL A 151 -11.24 1.37 -6.54
C VAL A 151 -11.57 -0.11 -6.35
N ALA A 152 -11.40 -0.90 -7.41
CA ALA A 152 -11.54 -2.35 -7.36
C ALA A 152 -10.26 -3.04 -7.81
N GLN A 153 -9.83 -4.08 -7.09
CA GLN A 153 -8.66 -4.88 -7.45
C GLN A 153 -8.94 -5.73 -8.70
N MET A 154 -8.31 -5.38 -9.82
CA MET A 154 -8.42 -6.16 -11.05
C MET A 154 -7.62 -7.46 -11.01
N GLY A 155 -8.12 -8.46 -11.74
CA GLY A 155 -7.39 -9.68 -12.07
C GLY A 155 -6.38 -9.47 -13.22
N HIS A 156 -5.88 -10.57 -13.77
CA HIS A 156 -4.92 -10.57 -14.87
C HIS A 156 -5.55 -10.27 -16.24
N GLU A 157 -6.87 -10.44 -16.37
CA GLU A 157 -7.58 -10.43 -17.65
C GLU A 157 -7.33 -9.17 -18.51
N PRO A 158 -7.51 -7.93 -17.99
CA PRO A 158 -7.28 -6.74 -18.79
C PRO A 158 -5.78 -6.55 -19.15
N ILE A 159 -4.87 -7.06 -18.32
CA ILE A 159 -3.42 -7.00 -18.57
C ILE A 159 -3.03 -7.94 -19.71
N VAL A 160 -3.60 -9.15 -19.73
CA VAL A 160 -3.45 -10.09 -20.85
C VAL A 160 -4.04 -9.53 -22.14
N GLU A 161 -5.17 -8.82 -22.07
CA GLU A 161 -5.74 -8.12 -23.22
C GLU A 161 -4.77 -7.06 -23.76
N ALA A 162 -4.19 -6.24 -22.89
CA ALA A 162 -3.21 -5.22 -23.27
C ALA A 162 -1.96 -5.82 -23.92
N LEU A 163 -1.43 -6.92 -23.37
CA LEU A 163 -0.29 -7.66 -23.95
C LEU A 163 -0.62 -8.23 -25.33
N LYS A 164 -1.81 -8.83 -25.52
CA LYS A 164 -2.29 -9.30 -26.84
C LYS A 164 -2.41 -8.18 -27.87
N ASN A 165 -2.75 -6.98 -27.41
CA ASN A 165 -2.81 -5.78 -28.23
C ASN A 165 -1.45 -5.07 -28.39
N ARG A 166 -0.34 -5.69 -27.96
CA ARG A 166 1.04 -5.18 -28.13
C ARG A 166 1.29 -3.84 -27.43
N ALA A 167 0.67 -3.64 -26.27
CA ALA A 167 1.08 -2.53 -25.40
C ALA A 167 2.50 -2.75 -24.90
N GLU A 168 3.33 -1.71 -24.96
CA GLU A 168 4.73 -1.72 -24.52
C GLU A 168 4.84 -1.25 -23.06
N ILE A 169 3.94 -0.36 -22.64
CA ILE A 169 3.78 0.07 -21.25
C ILE A 169 2.33 -0.17 -20.84
N ILE A 170 2.13 -0.90 -19.76
CA ILE A 170 0.81 -1.19 -19.21
C ILE A 170 0.73 -0.57 -17.80
N VAL A 171 -0.17 0.39 -17.62
CA VAL A 171 -0.40 1.08 -16.35
C VAL A 171 -1.75 0.65 -15.80
N CYS A 172 -1.73 -0.15 -14.73
CA CYS A 172 -2.93 -0.58 -14.04
C CYS A 172 -3.27 0.40 -12.92
N GLY A 173 -4.56 0.68 -12.74
CA GLY A 173 -5.14 1.40 -11.61
C GLY A 173 -4.85 0.67 -10.32
N ARG A 174 -5.82 -0.05 -9.75
CA ARG A 174 -5.62 -0.95 -8.60
C ARG A 174 -5.66 -2.39 -9.07
N ALA A 175 -4.57 -3.14 -8.86
CA ALA A 175 -4.48 -4.56 -9.20
C ALA A 175 -4.49 -5.42 -7.94
N TYR A 176 -4.89 -6.68 -8.08
CA TYR A 176 -4.48 -7.70 -7.13
C TYR A 176 -2.99 -7.98 -7.36
N ASP A 177 -2.16 -7.80 -6.35
CA ASP A 177 -0.70 -7.65 -6.48
C ASP A 177 0.02 -8.76 -7.30
N PRO A 178 -0.39 -10.05 -7.24
CA PRO A 178 0.16 -11.09 -8.12
C PRO A 178 -0.25 -10.99 -9.60
N SER A 179 -1.39 -10.34 -9.91
CA SER A 179 -2.02 -10.35 -11.23
C SER A 179 -1.16 -9.76 -12.34
N PRO A 180 -0.45 -8.61 -12.17
CA PRO A 180 0.47 -8.09 -13.18
C PRO A 180 1.55 -9.09 -13.60
N PHE A 181 2.10 -9.84 -12.65
CA PHE A 181 3.13 -10.85 -12.91
C PHE A 181 2.52 -12.10 -13.55
N ALA A 182 1.41 -12.59 -12.99
CA ALA A 182 0.70 -13.74 -13.52
C ALA A 182 0.25 -13.53 -14.98
N ALA A 183 -0.17 -12.30 -15.32
CA ALA A 183 -0.58 -11.93 -16.67
C ALA A 183 0.49 -12.20 -17.73
N VAL A 184 1.78 -11.99 -17.41
CA VAL A 184 2.88 -12.29 -18.33
C VAL A 184 2.96 -13.80 -18.58
N GLY A 185 2.96 -14.62 -17.52
CA GLY A 185 2.95 -16.08 -17.65
C GLY A 185 1.76 -16.60 -18.46
N LEU A 186 0.56 -16.10 -18.15
CA LEU A 186 -0.69 -16.46 -18.83
C LEU A 186 -0.73 -16.03 -20.29
N PHE A 187 -0.18 -14.86 -20.62
CA PHE A 187 -0.06 -14.38 -22.00
C PHE A 187 0.78 -15.34 -22.87
N TYR A 188 1.83 -15.92 -22.29
CA TYR A 188 2.66 -16.94 -22.94
C TYR A 188 2.13 -18.38 -22.76
N GLY A 189 0.92 -18.56 -22.22
CA GLY A 189 0.25 -19.85 -22.12
C GLY A 189 0.75 -20.77 -21.00
N LYS A 190 1.34 -20.20 -19.93
CA LYS A 190 1.80 -20.97 -18.76
C LYS A 190 0.66 -21.31 -17.80
N ASP A 191 0.91 -22.29 -16.94
CA ASP A 191 -0.05 -22.75 -15.93
C ASP A 191 -0.48 -21.57 -15.03
N PRO A 192 -1.80 -21.36 -14.83
CA PRO A 192 -2.28 -20.27 -13.99
C PRO A 192 -1.86 -20.39 -12.52
N GLY A 193 -1.80 -21.60 -11.95
CA GLY A 193 -1.43 -21.80 -10.55
C GLY A 193 0.02 -21.41 -10.29
N LEU A 194 0.93 -21.88 -11.14
CA LEU A 194 2.33 -21.53 -11.11
C LEU A 194 2.56 -20.05 -11.42
N SER A 195 1.84 -19.49 -12.40
CA SER A 195 1.97 -18.07 -12.76
C SER A 195 1.57 -17.14 -11.62
N TYR A 196 0.48 -17.45 -10.91
CA TYR A 196 0.04 -16.67 -9.75
C TYR A 196 0.92 -16.88 -8.53
N HIS A 197 1.40 -18.10 -8.26
CA HIS A 197 2.34 -18.32 -7.16
C HIS A 197 3.68 -17.62 -7.41
N LEU A 198 4.21 -17.68 -8.63
CA LEU A 198 5.38 -16.87 -8.97
C LEU A 198 5.10 -15.38 -8.78
N GLY A 199 3.94 -14.89 -9.25
CA GLY A 199 3.55 -13.50 -9.06
C GLY A 199 3.51 -13.08 -7.59
N LYS A 200 2.97 -13.93 -6.70
CA LYS A 200 2.95 -13.71 -5.25
C LYS A 200 4.35 -13.55 -4.66
N ILE A 201 5.37 -14.19 -5.24
CA ILE A 201 6.75 -14.04 -4.80
C ILE A 201 7.38 -12.78 -5.39
N LEU A 202 7.13 -12.50 -6.67
CA LEU A 202 7.75 -11.38 -7.39
C LEU A 202 7.19 -10.01 -6.98
N GLU A 203 5.95 -9.92 -6.50
CA GLU A 203 5.28 -8.64 -6.14
C GLU A 203 6.05 -7.82 -5.10
N CYS A 204 6.81 -8.51 -4.23
CA CYS A 204 7.56 -7.91 -3.12
C CYS A 204 9.07 -7.83 -3.40
N GLY A 205 9.49 -8.06 -4.65
CA GLY A 205 10.90 -8.05 -5.06
C GLY A 205 11.73 -9.07 -4.29
N ALA A 206 12.96 -8.71 -3.93
CA ALA A 206 13.87 -9.60 -3.23
C ALA A 206 13.60 -9.78 -1.71
N LEU A 207 12.35 -9.62 -1.26
CA LEU A 207 11.95 -10.00 0.11
C LEU A 207 11.95 -11.51 0.33
N CYS A 208 11.82 -12.31 -0.73
CA CYS A 208 11.91 -13.77 -0.69
C CYS A 208 13.36 -14.32 -0.61
N ALA A 209 14.36 -13.46 -0.52
CA ALA A 209 15.78 -13.82 -0.42
C ALA A 209 16.32 -13.60 1.01
N GLU A 210 17.54 -14.08 1.27
CA GLU A 210 18.25 -13.91 2.52
C GLU A 210 19.61 -13.22 2.30
N PRO A 211 19.87 -12.06 2.92
CA PRO A 211 18.91 -11.21 3.65
C PRO A 211 17.87 -10.58 2.69
N GLY A 212 16.62 -10.49 3.16
CA GLY A 212 15.50 -9.97 2.37
C GLY A 212 15.48 -8.45 2.31
N THR A 213 15.05 -7.89 1.18
CA THR A 213 14.69 -6.48 1.06
C THR A 213 13.82 -6.21 -0.15
N THR A 214 12.94 -5.20 -0.04
CA THR A 214 12.15 -4.66 -1.15
C THR A 214 12.98 -3.90 -2.19
N LYS A 215 14.28 -3.69 -1.95
CA LYS A 215 15.16 -2.81 -2.74
C LYS A 215 16.20 -3.54 -3.57
N ASP A 216 15.80 -4.60 -4.27
CA ASP A 216 16.66 -5.30 -5.23
C ASP A 216 15.83 -6.21 -6.14
N CYS A 217 16.44 -6.60 -7.25
CA CYS A 217 15.78 -7.34 -8.30
C CYS A 217 15.76 -8.85 -8.02
N ILE A 218 14.63 -9.47 -8.37
CA ILE A 218 14.42 -10.92 -8.33
C ILE A 218 13.98 -11.37 -9.73
N LEU A 219 14.53 -12.48 -10.21
CA LEU A 219 14.19 -13.09 -11.49
C LEU A 219 13.33 -14.32 -11.23
N GLY A 220 12.20 -14.40 -11.93
CA GLY A 220 11.33 -15.57 -11.95
C GLY A 220 11.35 -16.25 -13.32
N THR A 221 11.48 -17.57 -13.37
CA THR A 221 11.41 -18.34 -14.63
C THR A 221 10.33 -19.42 -14.55
N LEU A 222 9.24 -19.26 -15.30
CA LEU A 222 8.18 -20.25 -15.48
C LEU A 222 8.56 -21.28 -16.55
N THR A 223 8.39 -22.56 -16.23
CA THR A 223 8.46 -23.67 -17.18
C THR A 223 7.06 -24.26 -17.39
N GLU A 224 6.95 -25.49 -17.92
CA GLU A 224 5.64 -26.14 -18.10
C GLU A 224 5.01 -26.62 -16.78
N ASP A 225 5.84 -27.01 -15.80
CA ASP A 225 5.38 -27.75 -14.61
C ASP A 225 5.96 -27.19 -13.29
N SER A 226 6.69 -26.08 -13.37
CA SER A 226 7.37 -25.45 -12.25
C SER A 226 7.71 -23.99 -12.54
N PHE A 227 8.18 -23.28 -11.51
CA PHE A 227 8.92 -22.04 -11.69
C PHE A 227 10.17 -22.03 -10.82
N THR A 228 11.16 -21.23 -11.20
CA THR A 228 12.33 -20.94 -10.35
C THR A 228 12.37 -19.47 -9.97
N VAL A 229 12.96 -19.18 -8.81
CA VAL A 229 13.26 -17.83 -8.35
C VAL A 229 14.74 -17.72 -7.96
N GLU A 230 15.38 -16.65 -8.41
CA GLU A 230 16.77 -16.36 -8.09
C GLU A 230 16.98 -14.85 -7.87
N ALA A 231 17.85 -14.52 -6.91
CA ALA A 231 18.23 -13.15 -6.66
C ALA A 231 19.39 -12.72 -7.57
N LEU A 232 19.29 -11.51 -8.13
CA LEU A 232 20.29 -11.02 -9.09
C LEU A 232 21.54 -10.43 -8.41
N SER A 233 21.45 -10.16 -7.11
CA SER A 233 22.52 -9.60 -6.28
C SER A 233 23.31 -10.69 -5.57
N GLU A 234 24.65 -10.63 -5.63
CA GLU A 234 25.54 -11.58 -4.93
C GLU A 234 25.47 -11.50 -3.40
N LYS A 235 24.86 -10.43 -2.87
CA LYS A 235 24.75 -10.19 -1.42
C LYS A 235 23.66 -11.01 -0.75
N ARG A 236 22.87 -11.76 -1.53
CA ARG A 236 21.69 -12.47 -1.07
C ARG A 236 21.47 -13.72 -1.90
N ARG A 237 20.69 -14.65 -1.38
CA ARG A 237 20.30 -15.88 -2.08
C ARG A 237 18.88 -16.27 -1.73
N CYS A 238 18.19 -16.94 -2.64
CA CYS A 238 16.93 -17.61 -2.31
C CYS A 238 17.24 -18.99 -1.71
N THR A 239 16.54 -19.35 -0.63
CA THR A 239 16.58 -20.69 -0.05
C THR A 239 15.17 -21.27 -0.04
N PRO A 240 14.99 -22.60 0.02
CA PRO A 240 13.65 -23.18 0.11
C PRO A 240 12.82 -22.59 1.25
N ILE A 241 13.47 -22.31 2.39
CA ILE A 241 12.82 -21.69 3.56
C ILE A 241 12.45 -20.24 3.28
N SER A 242 13.33 -19.43 2.69
CA SER A 242 13.06 -18.01 2.46
C SER A 242 11.93 -17.80 1.46
N VAL A 243 11.88 -18.63 0.41
CA VAL A 243 10.82 -18.59 -0.59
C VAL A 243 9.50 -19.08 0.01
N ALA A 244 9.50 -20.21 0.74
CA ALA A 244 8.30 -20.70 1.41
C ALA A 244 7.75 -19.70 2.45
N ALA A 245 8.64 -19.10 3.26
CA ALA A 245 8.25 -18.10 4.25
C ALA A 245 7.55 -16.90 3.60
N HIS A 246 8.04 -16.47 2.43
CA HIS A 246 7.43 -15.37 1.69
C HIS A 246 6.14 -15.77 0.96
N THR A 247 6.03 -17.01 0.46
CA THR A 247 4.78 -17.55 -0.10
C THR A 247 3.63 -17.43 0.90
N PHE A 248 3.87 -17.77 2.17
CA PHE A 248 2.85 -17.81 3.22
C PHE A 248 2.77 -16.51 4.05
N TYR A 249 3.51 -15.48 3.67
CA TYR A 249 3.53 -14.19 4.35
C TYR A 249 2.23 -13.41 4.12
N GLU A 250 1.69 -12.84 5.20
CA GLU A 250 0.55 -11.89 5.20
C GLU A 250 -0.75 -12.49 4.64
N LYS A 251 -1.11 -13.70 5.08
CA LYS A 251 -2.32 -14.40 4.62
C LYS A 251 -3.23 -14.82 5.77
N GLU A 252 -4.54 -14.70 5.54
CA GLU A 252 -5.58 -15.11 6.48
C GLU A 252 -5.66 -16.63 6.61
N HIS A 253 -5.39 -17.36 5.51
CA HIS A 253 -5.34 -18.81 5.47
C HIS A 253 -3.92 -19.29 5.12
N PRO A 254 -3.42 -20.38 5.74
CA PRO A 254 -2.04 -20.83 5.56
C PRO A 254 -1.68 -21.23 4.12
N TYR A 255 -2.64 -21.65 3.28
CA TYR A 255 -2.34 -22.13 1.92
C TYR A 255 -3.44 -21.88 0.87
N LEU A 256 -4.53 -21.20 1.22
CA LEU A 256 -5.62 -20.89 0.28
C LEU A 256 -5.69 -19.37 0.10
N LEU A 257 -5.29 -18.88 -1.07
CA LEU A 257 -5.23 -17.45 -1.32
C LEU A 257 -6.33 -17.06 -2.30
N HIS A 258 -7.28 -16.26 -1.82
CA HIS A 258 -8.38 -15.76 -2.65
C HIS A 258 -7.88 -14.61 -3.53
N GLY A 259 -8.16 -14.71 -4.83
CA GLY A 259 -7.91 -13.65 -5.80
C GLY A 259 -9.16 -13.37 -6.66
N PRO A 260 -9.10 -12.38 -7.58
CA PRO A 260 -10.24 -12.02 -8.41
C PRO A 260 -10.73 -13.18 -9.30
N GLY A 261 -11.80 -13.85 -8.88
CA GLY A 261 -12.42 -14.96 -9.61
C GLY A 261 -11.71 -16.32 -9.49
N PHE A 262 -10.88 -16.52 -8.45
CA PHE A 262 -10.22 -17.80 -8.20
C PHE A 262 -9.76 -17.97 -6.75
N VAL A 263 -9.38 -19.20 -6.41
CA VAL A 263 -8.59 -19.54 -5.23
C VAL A 263 -7.28 -20.17 -5.69
N LEU A 264 -6.15 -19.62 -5.25
CA LEU A 264 -4.85 -20.22 -5.41
C LEU A 264 -4.62 -21.18 -4.24
N ASP A 265 -4.44 -22.44 -4.56
CA ASP A 265 -4.25 -23.51 -3.59
C ASP A 265 -2.81 -24.00 -3.62
N LEU A 266 -2.16 -23.83 -2.47
CA LEU A 266 -0.74 -24.05 -2.24
C LEU A 266 -0.49 -25.23 -1.30
N GLU A 267 -1.52 -26.02 -0.94
CA GLU A 267 -1.42 -27.12 0.03
C GLU A 267 -0.32 -28.13 -0.31
N HIS A 268 -0.12 -28.38 -1.60
CA HIS A 268 0.82 -29.39 -2.10
C HIS A 268 2.04 -28.79 -2.79
N CYS A 269 2.26 -27.47 -2.67
CA CYS A 269 3.44 -26.86 -3.28
C CYS A 269 4.73 -27.36 -2.61
N THR A 270 5.78 -27.53 -3.41
CA THR A 270 7.09 -27.97 -2.94
C THR A 270 8.14 -26.93 -3.26
N PHE A 271 9.19 -26.84 -2.45
CA PHE A 271 10.30 -25.90 -2.61
C PHE A 271 11.61 -26.68 -2.59
N GLU A 272 12.37 -26.66 -3.68
CA GLU A 272 13.62 -27.40 -3.82
C GLU A 272 14.72 -26.48 -4.36
N GLU A 273 15.89 -26.50 -3.74
CA GLU A 273 17.06 -25.76 -4.24
C GLU A 273 17.71 -26.57 -5.35
N LYS A 274 17.54 -26.15 -6.60
CA LYS A 274 18.12 -26.84 -7.77
C LYS A 274 19.61 -26.57 -7.90
N GLU A 275 19.98 -25.33 -7.66
CA GLU A 275 21.34 -24.83 -7.66
C GLU A 275 21.45 -23.81 -6.54
N LEU A 276 22.67 -23.52 -6.10
CA LEU A 276 22.90 -22.60 -4.98
C LEU A 276 22.22 -21.24 -5.23
N GLY A 277 21.21 -20.92 -4.43
CA GLY A 277 20.46 -19.67 -4.54
C GLY A 277 19.33 -19.65 -5.57
N ILE A 278 19.05 -20.78 -6.24
CA ILE A 278 17.96 -20.95 -7.22
C ILE A 278 16.97 -21.98 -6.69
N VAL A 279 15.78 -21.51 -6.32
CA VAL A 279 14.73 -22.35 -5.73
C VAL A 279 13.65 -22.63 -6.78
N GLU A 280 13.40 -23.91 -7.04
CA GLU A 280 12.27 -24.39 -7.82
C GLU A 280 11.04 -24.61 -6.94
N VAL A 281 9.89 -24.22 -7.48
CA VAL A 281 8.58 -24.42 -6.88
C VAL A 281 7.65 -25.13 -7.86
N ARG A 282 6.87 -26.09 -7.34
CA ARG A 282 5.98 -26.96 -8.14
C ARG A 282 4.60 -27.08 -7.49
N ASN A 283 3.66 -27.73 -8.18
CA ASN A 283 2.39 -28.24 -7.64
C ASN A 283 1.42 -27.18 -7.07
N SER A 284 1.51 -25.93 -7.53
CA SER A 284 0.56 -24.87 -7.16
C SER A 284 -0.69 -24.98 -8.05
N ARG A 285 -1.89 -24.87 -7.47
CA ARG A 285 -3.15 -25.11 -8.20
C ARG A 285 -3.99 -23.84 -8.28
N PHE A 286 -4.50 -23.56 -9.48
CA PHE A 286 -5.49 -22.52 -9.70
C PHE A 286 -6.89 -23.14 -9.73
N LEU A 287 -7.75 -22.73 -8.78
CA LEU A 287 -9.12 -23.19 -8.69
C LEU A 287 -10.05 -22.05 -9.11
N PRO A 288 -10.63 -22.07 -10.33
CA PRO A 288 -11.57 -21.04 -10.75
C PRO A 288 -12.77 -20.99 -9.82
N ALA A 289 -13.18 -19.79 -9.41
CA ALA A 289 -14.41 -19.60 -8.65
C ALA A 289 -15.62 -19.59 -9.60
N GLU A 290 -16.76 -20.10 -9.13
CA GLU A 290 -18.04 -20.02 -9.87
C GLU A 290 -18.47 -18.57 -10.10
N ASP A 291 -18.32 -17.75 -9.06
CA ASP A 291 -18.63 -16.33 -9.08
C ASP A 291 -17.35 -15.48 -9.11
N TYR A 292 -17.36 -14.45 -9.94
CA TYR A 292 -16.26 -13.49 -10.00
C TYR A 292 -16.50 -12.34 -9.02
N PHE A 293 -15.63 -12.23 -8.02
CA PHE A 293 -15.63 -11.14 -7.06
C PHE A 293 -14.35 -10.32 -7.18
N VAL A 294 -14.49 -9.01 -7.02
CA VAL A 294 -13.38 -8.08 -6.87
C VAL A 294 -13.45 -7.43 -5.49
N LYS A 295 -12.28 -7.14 -4.89
CA LYS A 295 -12.20 -6.39 -3.65
C LYS A 295 -12.33 -4.90 -3.97
N LEU A 296 -13.31 -4.26 -3.35
CA LEU A 296 -13.51 -2.81 -3.32
C LEU A 296 -12.73 -2.21 -2.15
N GLU A 297 -12.00 -1.15 -2.44
CA GLU A 297 -11.32 -0.31 -1.46
C GLU A 297 -11.79 1.14 -1.65
N GLY A 298 -12.21 1.77 -0.56
CA GLY A 298 -12.68 3.14 -0.56
C GLY A 298 -12.29 3.86 0.71
N ALA A 299 -11.94 5.14 0.58
CA ALA A 299 -11.57 5.98 1.70
C ALA A 299 -12.32 7.31 1.67
N ARG A 300 -12.64 7.84 2.85
CA ARG A 300 -13.30 9.13 3.01
C ARG A 300 -12.65 9.97 4.09
N LYS A 301 -12.69 11.28 3.92
CA LYS A 301 -12.27 12.24 4.94
C LYS A 301 -13.32 12.28 6.05
N VAL A 302 -12.91 12.15 7.30
CA VAL A 302 -13.80 12.16 8.47
C VAL A 302 -13.56 13.32 9.42
N ALA A 303 -12.36 13.88 9.43
CA ALA A 303 -12.00 14.98 10.33
C ALA A 303 -10.77 15.74 9.81
N TYR A 304 -10.32 16.70 10.59
CA TYR A 304 -9.01 17.33 10.56
C TYR A 304 -8.30 17.08 11.88
N ARG A 305 -6.97 17.08 11.89
CA ARG A 305 -6.15 16.80 13.08
C ARG A 305 -5.13 17.89 13.34
N THR A 306 -4.98 18.23 14.60
CA THR A 306 -3.81 18.93 15.15
C THR A 306 -3.29 18.14 16.33
N PHE A 307 -1.98 17.93 16.40
CA PHE A 307 -1.38 17.18 17.49
C PHE A 307 -0.18 17.93 18.07
N VAL A 308 0.19 17.53 19.28
CA VAL A 308 1.35 18.02 20.01
C VAL A 308 2.09 16.80 20.55
N ILE A 309 3.41 16.88 20.55
CA ILE A 309 4.29 15.92 21.23
C ILE A 309 5.12 16.67 22.27
N ALA A 310 5.23 16.12 23.47
CA ALA A 310 6.02 16.68 24.56
C ALA A 310 6.62 15.57 25.44
N GLY A 311 7.73 15.89 26.09
CA GLY A 311 8.31 15.06 27.15
C GLY A 311 7.79 15.47 28.53
N ILE A 312 7.60 14.49 29.41
CA ILE A 312 7.32 14.67 30.82
C ILE A 312 8.37 13.90 31.62
N ARG A 313 9.00 14.58 32.57
CA ARG A 313 10.01 14.00 33.48
C ARG A 313 9.72 14.25 34.96
N ASP A 314 8.70 15.05 35.28
CA ASP A 314 8.33 15.27 36.68
C ASP A 314 7.65 14.01 37.24
N PRO A 315 8.26 13.31 38.21
CA PRO A 315 7.67 12.08 38.76
C PRO A 315 6.30 12.33 39.41
N LEU A 316 6.05 13.51 39.97
CA LEU A 316 4.76 13.83 40.58
C LEU A 316 3.65 13.95 39.54
N LEU A 317 3.96 14.47 38.36
CA LEU A 317 3.02 14.51 37.24
C LEU A 317 2.83 13.11 36.65
N LEU A 318 3.90 12.34 36.45
CA LEU A 318 3.83 10.99 35.89
C LEU A 318 2.95 10.06 36.74
N GLU A 319 3.01 10.15 38.07
CA GLU A 319 2.16 9.39 39.00
C GLU A 319 0.65 9.69 38.86
N ARG A 320 0.29 10.86 38.32
CA ARG A 320 -1.09 11.37 38.26
C ARG A 320 -1.51 11.73 36.83
N LEU A 321 -0.76 11.25 35.83
CA LEU A 321 -0.86 11.74 34.46
C LEU A 321 -2.28 11.59 33.91
N GLU A 322 -2.87 10.41 34.05
CA GLU A 322 -4.25 10.13 33.58
C GLU A 322 -5.28 11.05 34.27
N GLN A 323 -5.14 11.28 35.58
CA GLN A 323 -6.03 12.19 36.32
C GLN A 323 -5.91 13.63 35.79
N VAL A 324 -4.68 14.09 35.54
CA VAL A 324 -4.42 15.42 34.98
C VAL A 324 -4.98 15.54 33.57
N GLU A 325 -4.80 14.53 32.72
CA GLU A 325 -5.31 14.50 31.35
C GLU A 325 -6.84 14.57 31.29
N GLU A 326 -7.55 13.82 32.15
CA GLU A 326 -9.01 13.89 32.24
C GLU A 326 -9.50 15.27 32.69
N GLU A 327 -8.80 15.90 33.62
CA GLU A 327 -9.17 17.23 34.08
C GLU A 327 -8.82 18.33 33.06
N VAL A 328 -7.73 18.18 32.30
CA VAL A 328 -7.44 19.02 31.13
C VAL A 328 -8.58 18.92 30.11
N LYS A 329 -9.03 17.70 29.76
CA LYS A 329 -10.18 17.51 28.85
C LYS A 329 -11.41 18.23 29.37
N ARG A 330 -11.72 18.07 30.68
CA ARG A 330 -12.88 18.70 31.31
C ARG A 330 -12.80 20.22 31.26
N GLN A 331 -11.65 20.82 31.59
CA GLN A 331 -11.49 22.28 31.55
C GLN A 331 -11.56 22.84 30.13
N THR A 332 -10.97 22.14 29.16
CA THR A 332 -11.11 22.51 27.75
C THR A 332 -12.57 22.45 27.29
N ALA A 333 -13.32 21.41 27.67
CA ALA A 333 -14.73 21.29 27.31
C ALA A 333 -15.60 22.38 27.96
N VAL A 334 -15.31 22.78 29.21
CA VAL A 334 -16.00 23.91 29.87
C VAL A 334 -15.68 25.25 29.21
N TYR A 335 -14.43 25.45 28.78
CA TYR A 335 -14.03 26.69 28.11
C TYR A 335 -14.68 26.86 26.74
N PHE A 336 -15.03 25.75 26.06
CA PHE A 336 -15.68 25.71 24.76
C PHE A 336 -17.07 25.05 24.84
N GLU A 337 -17.87 25.37 25.86
CA GLU A 337 -19.19 24.78 26.07
C GLU A 337 -20.18 25.05 24.92
N GLU A 338 -19.92 26.10 24.13
CA GLU A 338 -20.69 26.46 22.94
C GLU A 338 -20.43 25.53 21.74
N ILE A 339 -19.35 24.74 21.77
CA ILE A 339 -19.01 23.78 20.72
C ILE A 339 -19.55 22.41 21.10
N PRO A 340 -20.42 21.79 20.27
CA PRO A 340 -20.92 20.45 20.55
C PRO A 340 -19.78 19.44 20.72
N GLN A 341 -19.85 18.60 21.76
CA GLN A 341 -18.85 17.55 22.00
C GLN A 341 -18.71 16.55 20.84
N THR A 342 -19.73 16.42 20.00
CA THR A 342 -19.70 15.59 18.79
C THR A 342 -18.80 16.15 17.68
N ASP A 343 -18.37 17.40 17.79
CA ASP A 343 -17.66 18.11 16.73
C ASP A 343 -16.13 18.04 16.90
N TYR A 344 -15.65 17.52 18.04
CA TYR A 344 -14.24 17.28 18.30
C TYR A 344 -13.98 16.12 19.28
N THR A 345 -12.78 15.54 19.20
CA THR A 345 -12.29 14.51 20.12
C THR A 345 -10.88 14.86 20.57
N ILE A 346 -10.61 14.75 21.87
CA ILE A 346 -9.26 14.91 22.45
C ILE A 346 -8.76 13.53 22.87
N ARG A 347 -7.57 13.14 22.40
CA ARG A 347 -6.94 11.86 22.73
C ARG A 347 -5.51 12.06 23.20
N PHE A 348 -5.14 11.40 24.29
CA PHE A 348 -3.77 11.33 24.80
C PHE A 348 -3.18 9.93 24.50
N MET A 349 -1.87 9.89 24.23
CA MET A 349 -1.07 8.71 23.93
C MET A 349 0.27 8.83 24.65
N ASN A 350 0.46 8.00 25.68
CA ASN A 350 1.60 8.09 26.60
C ASN A 350 2.65 7.03 26.26
N TYR A 351 3.57 7.35 25.35
CA TYR A 351 4.67 6.48 24.94
C TYR A 351 5.69 6.30 26.07
N GLY A 352 6.12 5.04 26.25
CA GLY A 352 6.91 4.59 27.41
C GLY A 352 6.05 4.13 28.58
N MET A 353 4.76 4.44 28.59
CA MET A 353 3.78 3.96 29.58
C MET A 353 2.83 2.94 28.92
N SER A 354 1.84 3.41 28.17
CA SER A 354 0.79 2.59 27.57
C SER A 354 0.50 2.96 26.11
N GLY A 355 1.31 3.79 25.47
CA GLY A 355 1.05 4.33 24.13
C GLY A 355 0.98 3.31 22.99
N VAL A 356 1.46 2.07 23.18
CA VAL A 356 1.38 0.99 22.18
C VAL A 356 0.20 0.05 22.45
N LEU A 357 0.10 -0.50 23.67
CA LEU A 357 -0.91 -1.50 24.03
C LEU A 357 -2.21 -0.90 24.62
N GLY A 358 -2.22 0.39 24.94
CA GLY A 358 -3.34 1.05 25.61
C GLY A 358 -3.70 0.35 26.92
N GLU A 359 -4.99 0.11 27.13
CA GLU A 359 -5.54 -0.61 28.29
C GLU A 359 -5.03 -2.07 28.41
N LYS A 360 -4.42 -2.63 27.36
CA LYS A 360 -3.83 -3.98 27.40
C LYS A 360 -2.42 -4.00 27.99
N GLU A 361 -1.83 -2.84 28.31
CA GLU A 361 -0.58 -2.79 29.06
C GLU A 361 -0.81 -3.25 30.50
N GLN A 362 -0.06 -4.28 30.93
CA GLN A 362 -0.20 -4.86 32.26
C GLN A 362 0.97 -4.47 33.18
N THR A 363 2.04 -3.93 32.62
CA THR A 363 3.25 -3.58 33.35
C THR A 363 3.13 -2.15 33.87
N PRO A 364 3.24 -1.93 35.20
CA PRO A 364 3.27 -0.57 35.74
C PRO A 364 4.48 0.21 35.19
N PHE A 365 4.28 1.49 34.93
CA PHE A 365 5.37 2.37 34.52
C PHE A 365 6.42 2.53 35.63
N THR A 366 7.68 2.29 35.29
CA THR A 366 8.84 2.43 36.19
C THR A 366 9.93 3.35 35.62
N GLY A 367 9.64 4.02 34.50
CA GLY A 367 10.56 4.95 33.85
C GLY A 367 10.65 6.29 34.59
N HIS A 368 11.61 7.11 34.18
CA HIS A 368 11.78 8.47 34.69
C HIS A 368 11.28 9.54 33.72
N GLU A 369 10.95 9.16 32.48
CA GLU A 369 10.55 10.05 31.40
C GLU A 369 9.52 9.35 30.51
N ALA A 370 8.51 10.08 30.08
CA ALA A 370 7.50 9.61 29.13
C ALA A 370 7.30 10.66 28.03
N ALA A 371 6.97 10.20 26.82
CA ALA A 371 6.53 11.07 25.74
C ALA A 371 5.01 11.06 25.68
N VAL A 372 4.39 12.21 25.90
CA VAL A 372 2.96 12.41 25.69
C VAL A 372 2.75 12.97 24.30
N LEU A 373 1.96 12.24 23.50
CA LEU A 373 1.39 12.74 22.26
C LEU A 373 -0.10 12.93 22.50
N PHE A 374 -0.61 14.13 22.30
CA PHE A 374 -2.05 14.35 22.29
C PHE A 374 -2.50 14.94 20.97
N GLU A 375 -3.66 14.48 20.53
CA GLU A 375 -4.27 14.94 19.30
C GLU A 375 -5.68 15.46 19.57
N VAL A 376 -6.07 16.42 18.74
CA VAL A 376 -7.45 16.83 18.60
C VAL A 376 -7.87 16.60 17.17
N THR A 377 -8.97 15.87 17.01
CA THR A 377 -9.65 15.74 15.72
C THR A 377 -10.95 16.53 15.72
N ALA A 378 -11.25 17.27 14.67
CA ALA A 378 -12.48 18.06 14.58
C ALA A 378 -13.00 18.20 13.14
N ARG A 379 -14.20 18.78 12.95
CA ARG A 379 -14.83 18.97 11.63
C ARG A 379 -14.06 19.91 10.70
N THR A 380 -13.30 20.86 11.25
CA THR A 380 -12.46 21.81 10.50
C THR A 380 -11.06 21.88 11.09
N GLN A 381 -10.06 22.23 10.27
CA GLN A 381 -8.68 22.39 10.73
C GLN A 381 -8.56 23.50 11.78
N GLU A 382 -9.27 24.61 11.58
CA GLU A 382 -9.31 25.73 12.53
C GLU A 382 -9.84 25.29 13.91
N LEU A 383 -10.91 24.48 13.94
CA LEU A 383 -11.46 23.98 15.19
C LEU A 383 -10.50 23.00 15.87
N ALA A 384 -9.90 22.07 15.11
CA ALA A 384 -8.90 21.15 15.64
C ALA A 384 -7.70 21.90 16.26
N SER A 385 -7.18 22.92 15.56
CA SER A 385 -6.08 23.75 16.04
C SER A 385 -6.47 24.59 17.26
N THR A 386 -7.67 25.18 17.28
CA THR A 386 -8.17 26.01 18.39
C THR A 386 -8.30 25.21 19.68
N ILE A 387 -8.97 24.05 19.62
CA ILE A 387 -9.12 23.17 20.77
C ILE A 387 -7.75 22.63 21.20
N CYS A 388 -6.88 22.22 20.26
CA CYS A 388 -5.56 21.68 20.58
C CYS A 388 -4.67 22.70 21.29
N ALA A 389 -4.68 23.97 20.85
CA ALA A 389 -3.97 25.05 21.52
C ALA A 389 -4.45 25.26 22.96
N ALA A 390 -5.75 25.13 23.22
CA ALA A 390 -6.30 25.19 24.57
C ALA A 390 -5.90 23.98 25.41
N VAL A 391 -6.01 22.75 24.88
CA VAL A 391 -5.54 21.53 25.56
C VAL A 391 -4.07 21.68 25.96
N ARG A 392 -3.21 22.10 25.04
CA ARG A 392 -1.80 22.35 25.33
C ARG A 392 -1.61 23.40 26.41
N SER A 393 -2.26 24.56 26.29
CA SER A 393 -2.10 25.67 27.24
C SER A 393 -2.56 25.26 28.64
N THR A 394 -3.73 24.63 28.74
CA THR A 394 -4.26 24.10 29.99
C THR A 394 -3.30 23.07 30.56
N PHE A 395 -2.86 22.09 29.78
CA PHE A 395 -1.98 21.02 30.27
C PHE A 395 -0.62 21.55 30.73
N LEU A 396 -0.01 22.48 30.00
CA LEU A 396 1.27 23.10 30.35
C LEU A 396 1.23 23.82 31.71
N HIS A 397 0.08 24.42 32.04
CA HIS A 397 -0.08 25.25 33.25
C HIS A 397 -0.90 24.56 34.35
N TYR A 398 -1.48 23.38 34.08
CA TYR A 398 -2.40 22.70 34.99
C TYR A 398 -1.76 22.45 36.36
N GLY A 399 -2.43 22.91 37.41
CA GLY A 399 -2.00 22.75 38.80
C GLY A 399 -2.53 21.46 39.40
N TYR A 400 -1.65 20.68 40.02
CA TYR A 400 -2.00 19.44 40.71
C TYR A 400 -1.41 19.43 42.13
N GLU A 401 -1.97 18.59 43.00
CA GLU A 401 -1.56 18.49 44.40
C GLU A 401 -0.07 18.14 44.51
N GLY A 402 0.66 18.89 45.36
CA GLY A 402 2.09 18.67 45.58
C GLY A 402 3.02 19.25 44.51
N ARG A 403 2.49 19.88 43.45
CA ARG A 403 3.32 20.54 42.42
C ARG A 403 4.24 21.59 43.04
N LYS A 404 5.54 21.50 42.72
CA LYS A 404 6.57 22.43 43.23
C LYS A 404 6.74 23.70 42.38
N SER A 405 6.38 23.63 41.09
CA SER A 405 6.46 24.75 40.15
C SER A 405 5.10 25.45 39.97
N THR A 406 5.10 26.60 39.27
CA THR A 406 3.89 27.34 38.89
C THR A 406 3.33 26.95 37.51
N ALA A 407 4.15 26.32 36.67
CA ALA A 407 3.82 25.85 35.33
C ALA A 407 4.95 24.92 34.83
N GLY A 408 4.92 24.57 33.54
CA GLY A 408 6.02 23.87 32.87
C GLY A 408 5.89 22.35 32.92
N ASN A 409 4.66 21.85 32.85
CA ASN A 409 4.37 20.40 32.88
C ASN A 409 4.93 19.65 31.65
N LEU A 410 5.14 20.35 30.53
CA LEU A 410 5.47 19.78 29.23
C LEU A 410 6.79 20.38 28.69
N ALA A 411 7.67 19.51 28.19
CA ALA A 411 8.86 19.91 27.45
C ALA A 411 8.65 19.68 25.95
N PHE A 412 8.53 20.75 25.15
CA PHE A 412 8.29 20.65 23.72
C PHE A 412 9.59 20.52 22.91
N PRO A 413 9.67 19.60 21.93
CA PRO A 413 10.83 19.48 21.05
C PRO A 413 10.83 20.49 19.90
N PHE A 414 9.70 21.11 19.57
CA PHE A 414 9.53 22.00 18.42
C PHE A 414 8.84 23.32 18.79
N ALA A 415 9.11 24.36 17.99
CA ALA A 415 8.42 25.65 18.01
C ALA A 415 8.09 26.03 16.55
N PRO A 416 6.80 26.06 16.14
CA PRO A 416 5.60 25.86 16.94
C PRO A 416 5.48 24.43 17.50
N SER A 417 4.84 24.30 18.68
CA SER A 417 4.58 23.02 19.34
C SER A 417 3.35 22.30 18.77
N ASP A 418 2.40 23.07 18.22
CA ASP A 418 1.13 22.59 17.67
C ASP A 418 1.34 22.33 16.19
N ILE A 419 1.15 21.08 15.78
CA ILE A 419 1.42 20.65 14.42
C ILE A 419 0.08 20.34 13.75
N GLU A 420 -0.31 21.19 12.81
CA GLU A 420 -1.44 20.91 11.92
C GLU A 420 -1.08 19.72 11.04
N PHE A 421 -1.79 18.61 11.24
CA PHE A 421 -1.55 17.39 10.47
C PHE A 421 -2.45 17.31 9.23
N GLY A 422 -3.55 18.06 9.22
CA GLY A 422 -4.45 18.14 8.09
C GLY A 422 -5.60 17.11 8.15
N PRO A 423 -6.19 16.77 6.99
CA PRO A 423 -7.34 15.89 6.92
C PRO A 423 -7.05 14.46 7.42
N VAL A 424 -8.00 13.90 8.17
CA VAL A 424 -8.00 12.51 8.64
C VAL A 424 -8.94 11.69 7.76
N TYR A 425 -8.47 10.51 7.38
CA TYR A 425 -9.20 9.59 6.52
C TYR A 425 -9.47 8.27 7.24
N GLU A 426 -10.55 7.62 6.87
CA GLU A 426 -10.86 6.23 7.25
C GLU A 426 -11.15 5.40 5.99
N PHE A 427 -10.98 4.07 6.10
CA PHE A 427 -11.53 3.18 5.11
C PHE A 427 -13.05 3.13 5.27
N SER A 428 -13.77 3.54 4.23
CA SER A 428 -15.23 3.52 4.19
C SER A 428 -15.76 2.31 3.43
N ILE A 429 -14.96 1.73 2.52
CA ILE A 429 -15.34 0.55 1.76
C ILE A 429 -14.19 -0.47 1.81
N TYR A 430 -14.50 -1.65 2.32
CA TYR A 430 -13.62 -2.83 2.28
C TYR A 430 -14.48 -4.08 2.05
N HIS A 431 -15.00 -4.22 0.84
CA HIS A 431 -16.08 -5.15 0.49
C HIS A 431 -15.71 -5.99 -0.73
N LEU A 432 -16.36 -7.13 -0.91
CA LEU A 432 -16.35 -7.87 -2.16
C LEU A 432 -17.56 -7.47 -3.00
N MET A 433 -17.34 -7.17 -4.28
CA MET A 433 -18.40 -6.89 -5.26
C MET A 433 -18.45 -8.00 -6.29
N LYS A 434 -19.64 -8.59 -6.49
CA LYS A 434 -19.86 -9.55 -7.56
C LYS A 434 -19.89 -8.83 -8.90
N THR A 435 -19.14 -9.33 -9.88
CA THR A 435 -19.01 -8.69 -11.19
C THR A 435 -18.68 -9.73 -12.27
N SER A 436 -18.37 -9.27 -13.47
CA SER A 436 -17.89 -10.05 -14.60
C SER A 436 -16.41 -9.72 -14.89
N ARG A 437 -15.75 -10.59 -15.67
CA ARG A 437 -14.31 -10.45 -15.98
C ARG A 437 -13.97 -9.21 -16.84
N ASP A 438 -14.98 -8.62 -17.47
CA ASP A 438 -14.89 -7.45 -18.36
C ASP A 438 -15.19 -6.11 -17.66
N LEU A 439 -15.24 -6.08 -16.33
CA LEU A 439 -15.47 -4.86 -15.55
C LEU A 439 -14.47 -3.73 -15.90
N PHE A 440 -13.21 -4.09 -16.14
CA PHE A 440 -12.12 -3.14 -16.36
C PHE A 440 -11.85 -2.97 -17.85
N SER A 441 -12.03 -1.75 -18.36
CA SER A 441 -11.75 -1.43 -19.76
C SER A 441 -10.31 -0.96 -19.97
N VAL A 442 -9.66 -1.47 -21.00
CA VAL A 442 -8.32 -1.03 -21.42
C VAL A 442 -8.44 0.18 -22.35
N ARG A 443 -7.72 1.26 -22.04
CA ARG A 443 -7.58 2.43 -22.91
C ARG A 443 -6.20 2.40 -23.55
N TYR A 444 -6.14 2.46 -24.86
CA TYR A 444 -4.88 2.47 -25.61
C TYR A 444 -4.53 3.89 -26.04
N GLU A 445 -3.23 4.21 -25.97
CA GLU A 445 -2.71 5.51 -26.34
C GLU A 445 -1.36 5.34 -27.04
N GLU A 446 -1.16 6.07 -28.14
CA GLU A 446 0.14 6.16 -28.79
C GLU A 446 0.83 7.43 -28.29
N VAL A 447 2.01 7.28 -27.68
CA VAL A 447 2.76 8.41 -27.14
C VAL A 447 4.04 8.59 -27.94
N ARG A 448 4.21 9.77 -28.52
CA ARG A 448 5.43 10.15 -29.26
C ARG A 448 6.14 11.28 -28.57
N HIS A 449 7.39 11.06 -28.15
CA HIS A 449 8.20 12.06 -27.48
C HIS A 449 7.46 12.70 -26.29
N GLY A 450 6.85 11.84 -25.46
CA GLY A 450 6.05 12.25 -24.29
C GLY A 450 4.69 12.87 -24.56
N ARG A 451 4.24 12.97 -25.83
CA ARG A 451 2.95 13.55 -26.18
C ARG A 451 1.93 12.48 -26.63
N PRO A 452 0.78 12.39 -25.96
CA PRO A 452 -0.36 11.60 -26.44
C PRO A 452 -0.80 12.06 -27.83
N LEU A 453 -1.06 11.12 -28.75
CA LEU A 453 -1.57 11.41 -30.11
C LEU A 453 -3.09 11.47 -30.21
#